data_AF-A0A1Y2CYC3-F1
#
_entry.id   AF-A0A1Y2CYC3-F1
#
_cell.length_a   1.000
_cell.length_b   1.000
_cell.length_c   1.000
_cell.angle_alpha   90.00
_cell.angle_beta   90.00
_cell.angle_gamma   90.00
#
_symmetry.space_group_name_H-M   'P 1'
#
loop_
_entity.id
_entity.type
_entity.pdbx_description
1 polymer ?
#
loop_
_entity_poly.entity_id
_entity_poly.type
_entity_poly.pdbx_seq_one_letter_code
_entity_poly.pdbx_strand_id
1 'polypeptide(L)'
;MIQPIDTSKPALISTFRRILRQINKQYTVRNDNTYWKQGAITQYRSNKVISPETSVSLLQLNALDFLAFMEAKSEHKRLVEEYWPASQLTESEKLSRTAGMVGLSMPRKLKDEETKAGGGRTWSEIQAEEKQKTE
;
A
#
# COMPACT_ATOMS: atom_id res chain seq x y z
N MET A 1 -28.32 -4.06 -11.07
CA MET A 1 -29.27 -3.25 -10.26
C MET A 1 -28.51 -2.05 -9.74
N ILE A 2 -28.76 -0.85 -10.29
CA ILE A 2 -28.15 0.40 -9.80
C ILE A 2 -29.02 0.88 -8.65
N GLN A 3 -28.47 0.90 -7.43
CA GLN A 3 -29.19 1.42 -6.26
C GLN A 3 -29.39 2.93 -6.42
N PRO A 4 -30.56 3.48 -6.04
CA PRO A 4 -30.78 4.92 -6.11
C PRO A 4 -29.80 5.65 -5.18
N ILE A 5 -29.18 6.72 -5.67
CA ILE A 5 -28.23 7.54 -4.91
C ILE A 5 -29.04 8.34 -3.89
N ASP A 6 -28.94 7.95 -2.62
CA ASP A 6 -29.50 8.74 -1.53
C ASP A 6 -28.65 10.01 -1.33
N THR A 7 -29.25 11.15 -1.66
CA THR A 7 -28.63 12.48 -1.55
C THR A 7 -28.86 13.12 -0.19
N SER A 8 -29.41 12.38 0.77
CA SER A 8 -29.66 12.87 2.12
C SER A 8 -28.35 13.21 2.84
N LYS A 9 -28.37 14.30 3.62
CA LYS A 9 -27.26 14.68 4.51
C LYS A 9 -26.74 13.51 5.38
N PRO A 10 -27.58 12.66 6.01
CA PRO A 10 -27.08 11.52 6.78
C PRO A 10 -26.38 10.47 5.92
N ALA A 11 -26.86 10.20 4.69
CA ALA A 11 -26.20 9.29 3.77
C ALA A 11 -24.77 9.77 3.43
N LEU A 12 -24.60 11.06 3.15
CA LEU A 12 -23.31 11.65 2.83
C LEU A 12 -22.31 11.59 4.00
N ILE A 13 -22.79 11.85 5.22
CA ILE A 13 -21.98 11.68 6.44
C ILE A 13 -21.57 10.21 6.62
N SER A 14 -22.48 9.27 6.36
CA SER A 14 -22.20 7.83 6.48
C SER A 14 -21.12 7.39 5.48
N THR A 15 -21.20 7.82 4.22
CA THR A 15 -20.21 7.54 3.17
C THR A 15 -18.86 8.12 3.56
N PHE A 16 -18.82 9.37 4.03
CA PHE A 16 -17.59 10.00 4.47
C PHE A 16 -16.95 9.27 5.67
N ARG A 17 -17.74 8.81 6.64
CA ARG A 17 -17.23 7.98 7.76
C ARG A 17 -16.64 6.67 7.26
N ARG A 18 -17.24 6.03 6.25
CA ARG A 18 -16.69 4.82 5.63
C ARG A 18 -15.34 5.10 4.94
N ILE A 19 -15.25 6.20 4.19
CA ILE A 19 -13.99 6.66 3.57
C ILE A 19 -12.91 6.84 4.63
N LEU A 20 -13.21 7.55 5.73
CA LEU A 20 -12.25 7.75 6.81
C LEU A 20 -11.79 6.44 7.45
N ARG A 21 -12.69 5.47 7.64
CA ARG A 21 -12.32 4.13 8.15
C ARG A 21 -11.37 3.40 7.20
N GLN A 22 -11.62 3.48 5.89
CA GLN A 22 -10.74 2.88 4.87
C GLN A 22 -9.38 3.56 4.81
N ILE A 23 -9.33 4.89 4.84
CA ILE A 23 -8.06 5.64 4.91
C ILE A 23 -7.28 5.22 6.16
N ASN A 24 -7.97 5.11 7.30
CA ASN A 24 -7.34 4.70 8.55
C ASN A 24 -6.74 3.28 8.42
N LYS A 25 -7.53 2.35 7.90
CA LYS A 25 -7.10 0.96 7.69
C LYS A 25 -5.89 0.84 6.75
N GLN A 26 -5.86 1.62 5.67
CA GLN A 26 -4.85 1.48 4.61
C GLN A 26 -3.56 2.27 4.86
N TYR A 27 -3.66 3.47 5.44
CA TYR A 27 -2.55 4.43 5.44
C TYR A 27 -2.08 4.84 6.85
N THR A 28 -2.93 4.74 7.88
CA THR A 28 -2.58 5.26 9.22
C THR A 28 -2.24 4.16 10.22
N VAL A 29 -2.95 3.02 10.23
CA VAL A 29 -2.75 1.95 11.22
C VAL A 29 -1.32 1.42 11.25
N ARG A 30 -0.63 1.39 10.10
CA ARG A 30 0.74 0.87 10.00
C ARG A 30 1.83 1.90 10.30
N ASN A 31 1.59 3.18 10.00
CA ASN A 31 2.63 4.22 9.98
C ASN A 31 2.34 5.41 10.93
N ASP A 32 1.25 5.34 11.71
CA ASP A 32 0.70 6.42 12.55
C ASP A 32 0.58 7.79 11.83
N ASN A 33 0.47 7.77 10.51
CA ASN A 33 0.50 8.98 9.71
C ASN A 33 -0.90 9.60 9.63
N THR A 34 -1.15 10.67 10.39
CA THR A 34 -2.43 11.37 10.41
C THR A 34 -2.67 12.29 9.20
N TYR A 35 -1.65 12.54 8.38
CA TYR A 35 -1.70 13.47 7.24
C TYR A 35 -2.89 13.18 6.30
N TRP A 36 -3.04 11.93 5.87
CA TRP A 36 -4.09 11.51 4.95
C TRP A 36 -5.49 11.69 5.51
N LYS A 37 -5.65 11.40 6.81
CA LYS A 37 -6.91 11.61 7.53
C LYS A 37 -7.26 13.10 7.61
N GLN A 38 -6.29 13.95 7.95
CA GLN A 38 -6.50 15.39 8.03
C GLN A 38 -6.80 16.00 6.65
N GLY A 39 -6.08 15.58 5.61
CA GLY A 39 -6.36 16.00 4.23
C GLY A 39 -7.80 15.72 3.80
N ALA A 40 -8.30 14.51 4.07
CA ALA A 40 -9.69 14.14 3.77
C ALA A 40 -10.72 14.98 4.55
N ILE A 41 -10.46 15.28 5.83
CA ILE A 41 -11.31 16.14 6.66
C ILE A 41 -11.32 17.58 6.12
N THR A 42 -10.16 18.12 5.77
CA THR A 42 -10.03 19.48 5.23
C THR A 42 -10.79 19.61 3.91
N GLN A 43 -10.64 18.66 2.99
CA GLN A 43 -11.38 18.66 1.72
C GLN A 43 -12.90 18.55 1.91
N TYR A 44 -13.36 17.70 2.83
CA TYR A 44 -14.79 17.61 3.13
C TYR A 44 -15.34 18.94 3.66
N ARG A 45 -14.58 19.61 4.52
CA ARG A 45 -14.96 20.92 5.08
C ARG A 45 -14.95 22.02 4.03
N SER A 46 -13.97 22.07 3.11
CA SER A 46 -13.93 23.07 2.04
C SER A 46 -15.13 22.93 1.11
N ASN A 47 -15.50 21.70 0.75
CA ASN A 47 -16.62 21.43 -0.16
C ASN A 47 -17.99 21.76 0.47
N LYS A 48 -18.08 21.80 1.81
CA LYS A 48 -19.27 22.25 2.53
C LYS A 48 -19.53 23.76 2.40
N VAL A 49 -18.47 24.56 2.22
CA VAL A 49 -18.55 26.03 2.20
C VAL A 49 -18.80 26.57 0.79
N ILE A 50 -18.30 25.88 -0.24
CA ILE A 50 -18.19 26.43 -1.60
C ILE A 50 -19.39 26.09 -2.52
N SER A 51 -20.16 25.01 -2.26
CA SER A 51 -21.17 24.54 -3.23
C SER A 51 -22.60 24.92 -2.80
N PRO A 52 -23.23 25.95 -3.40
CA PRO A 52 -24.62 26.30 -3.11
C PRO A 52 -25.62 25.33 -3.76
N GLU A 53 -25.35 24.71 -4.91
CA GLU A 53 -26.35 23.82 -5.56
C GLU A 53 -25.81 22.94 -6.70
N THR A 54 -24.50 22.98 -6.98
CA THR A 54 -23.81 21.99 -7.85
C THR A 54 -23.83 20.63 -7.14
N SER A 55 -25.00 20.03 -7.35
CA SER A 55 -25.58 18.76 -6.96
C SER A 55 -24.84 17.99 -5.87
N VAL A 56 -25.40 18.05 -4.65
CA VAL A 56 -25.07 17.13 -3.55
C VAL A 56 -25.06 15.66 -4.03
N SER A 57 -25.85 15.32 -5.06
CA SER A 57 -25.82 14.03 -5.73
C SER A 57 -24.50 13.71 -6.43
N LEU A 58 -23.86 14.67 -7.10
CA LEU A 58 -22.56 14.48 -7.75
C LEU A 58 -21.45 14.33 -6.71
N LEU A 59 -21.49 15.11 -5.62
CA LEU A 59 -20.56 14.92 -4.50
C LEU A 59 -20.73 13.54 -3.86
N GLN A 60 -21.97 13.10 -3.68
CA GLN A 60 -22.26 11.77 -3.16
C GLN A 60 -21.80 10.66 -4.10
N LEU A 61 -22.03 10.82 -5.41
CA LEU A 61 -21.56 9.88 -6.44
C LEU A 61 -20.03 9.77 -6.41
N ASN A 62 -19.32 10.89 -6.47
CA ASN A 62 -17.87 10.91 -6.41
C ASN A 62 -17.32 10.26 -5.12
N ALA A 63 -17.99 10.49 -3.99
CA ALA A 63 -17.62 9.87 -2.72
C ALA A 63 -17.82 8.35 -2.74
N LEU A 64 -18.91 7.87 -3.36
CA LEU A 64 -19.18 6.43 -3.52
C LEU A 64 -18.18 5.78 -4.49
N ASP A 65 -17.87 6.44 -5.61
CA ASP A 65 -16.88 5.95 -6.58
C ASP A 65 -15.49 5.86 -5.95
N PHE A 66 -15.10 6.88 -5.20
CA PHE A 66 -13.84 6.86 -4.47
C PHE A 66 -13.80 5.75 -3.40
N LEU A 67 -14.90 5.54 -2.68
CA LEU A 67 -15.03 4.45 -1.73
C LEU A 67 -14.89 3.09 -2.43
N ALA A 68 -15.61 2.88 -3.54
CA ALA A 68 -15.56 1.65 -4.32
C ALA A 68 -14.15 1.39 -4.85
N PHE A 69 -13.46 2.41 -5.33
CA PHE A 69 -12.06 2.32 -5.74
C PHE A 69 -11.15 1.88 -4.59
N MET A 70 -11.30 2.46 -3.39
CA MET A 70 -10.47 2.06 -2.23
C MET A 70 -10.74 0.62 -1.78
N GLU A 71 -12.01 0.19 -1.80
CA GLU A 71 -12.39 -1.19 -1.49
C GLU A 71 -11.80 -2.16 -2.54
N ALA A 72 -11.98 -1.88 -3.84
CA ALA A 72 -11.42 -2.67 -4.93
C ALA A 72 -9.89 -2.73 -4.90
N LYS A 73 -9.21 -1.63 -4.59
CA LYS A 73 -7.75 -1.60 -4.41
C LYS A 73 -7.29 -2.51 -3.27
N SER A 74 -8.02 -2.50 -2.15
CA SER A 74 -7.69 -3.35 -1.01
C SER A 74 -7.89 -4.83 -1.32
N GLU A 75 -8.95 -5.16 -2.05
CA GLU A 75 -9.25 -6.53 -2.45
C GLU A 75 -8.27 -7.03 -3.51
N HIS A 76 -7.94 -6.20 -4.51
CA HIS A 76 -6.90 -6.50 -5.47
C HIS A 76 -5.57 -6.82 -4.78
N LYS A 77 -5.17 -6.01 -3.79
CA LYS A 77 -3.96 -6.28 -3.01
C LYS A 77 -4.03 -7.63 -2.29
N ARG A 78 -5.17 -7.95 -1.66
CA ARG A 78 -5.40 -9.24 -0.99
C ARG A 78 -5.26 -10.42 -1.97
N LEU A 79 -5.92 -10.34 -3.12
CA LEU A 79 -5.89 -11.39 -4.15
C LEU A 79 -4.48 -11.59 -4.73
N VAL A 80 -3.76 -10.49 -4.96
CA VAL A 80 -2.37 -10.56 -5.43
C VAL A 80 -1.46 -11.21 -4.39
N GLU A 81 -1.62 -10.88 -3.11
CA GLU A 81 -0.87 -11.50 -2.01
C GLU A 81 -1.20 -13.00 -1.86
N GLU A 82 -2.45 -13.39 -2.06
CA GLU A 82 -2.93 -14.76 -1.91
C GLU A 82 -2.53 -15.67 -3.09
N TYR A 83 -2.78 -15.23 -4.32
CA TYR A 83 -2.61 -16.07 -5.51
C TYR A 83 -1.31 -15.83 -6.28
N TRP A 84 -0.66 -14.69 -6.07
CA TRP A 84 0.59 -14.35 -6.74
C TRP A 84 1.61 -13.76 -5.76
N PRO A 85 2.09 -14.56 -4.78
CA PRO A 85 3.09 -14.10 -3.81
C PRO A 85 4.43 -13.73 -4.49
N ALA A 86 4.67 -14.22 -5.71
CA ALA A 86 5.80 -13.82 -6.54
C ALA A 86 5.74 -12.35 -7.00
N SER A 87 4.61 -11.64 -6.85
CA SER A 87 4.54 -10.19 -7.12
C SER A 87 5.48 -9.39 -6.24
N GLN A 88 5.65 -9.82 -4.99
CA GLN A 88 6.45 -9.11 -4.00
C GLN A 88 7.95 -9.42 -4.11
N LEU A 89 8.32 -10.39 -4.96
CA LEU A 89 9.72 -10.67 -5.24
C LEU A 89 10.31 -9.57 -6.11
N THR A 90 11.52 -9.16 -5.75
CA THR A 90 12.36 -8.31 -6.58
C THR A 90 12.69 -9.00 -7.90
N GLU A 91 13.08 -8.23 -8.92
CA GLU A 91 13.38 -8.78 -10.24
C GLU A 91 14.52 -9.81 -10.19
N SER A 92 15.51 -9.61 -9.33
CA SER A 92 16.60 -10.57 -9.11
C SER A 92 16.11 -11.88 -8.48
N GLU A 93 15.21 -11.81 -7.50
CA GLU A 93 14.61 -13.00 -6.87
C GLU A 93 13.71 -13.78 -7.84
N LYS A 94 12.98 -13.08 -8.72
CA LYS A 94 12.21 -13.70 -9.79
C LYS A 94 13.13 -14.48 -10.72
N LEU A 95 14.20 -13.85 -11.20
CA LEU A 95 15.19 -14.51 -12.07
C LEU A 95 15.83 -15.73 -11.39
N SER A 96 16.19 -15.62 -10.11
CA SER A 96 16.78 -16.70 -9.33
C SER A 96 15.83 -17.91 -9.21
N ARG A 97 14.54 -17.68 -8.92
CA ARG A 97 13.53 -18.75 -8.87
C ARG A 97 13.33 -19.39 -10.23
N THR A 98 13.23 -18.60 -11.30
CA THR A 98 13.04 -19.13 -12.64
C THR A 98 14.25 -19.95 -13.08
N ALA A 99 15.47 -19.46 -12.87
CA ALA A 99 16.70 -20.18 -13.17
C ALA A 99 16.78 -21.52 -12.42
N GLY A 100 16.43 -21.52 -11.12
CA GLY A 100 16.35 -22.75 -10.31
C GLY A 100 15.33 -23.77 -10.83
N MET A 101 14.21 -23.34 -11.41
CA MET A 101 13.19 -24.25 -11.97
C MET A 101 13.65 -24.97 -13.24
N VAL A 102 14.51 -24.35 -14.05
CA VAL A 102 15.08 -24.95 -15.27
C VAL A 102 16.46 -25.58 -15.04
N GLY A 103 16.87 -25.75 -13.78
CA GLY A 103 18.16 -26.35 -13.43
C GLY A 103 19.38 -25.50 -13.84
N LEU A 104 19.17 -24.21 -14.11
CA LEU A 104 20.21 -23.26 -14.47
C LEU A 104 20.68 -22.52 -13.22
N SER A 105 22.00 -22.41 -13.05
CA SER A 105 22.59 -21.59 -11.98
C SER A 105 22.80 -20.16 -12.45
N MET A 106 22.38 -19.18 -11.65
CA MET A 106 22.63 -17.76 -11.93
C MET A 106 24.13 -17.46 -11.97
N PRO A 107 24.63 -16.69 -12.95
CA PRO A 107 26.04 -16.31 -13.03
C PRO A 107 26.49 -15.58 -11.75
N ARG A 108 27.63 -15.99 -11.18
CA ARG A 108 28.12 -15.48 -9.87
C ARG A 108 28.22 -13.95 -9.80
N LYS A 109 28.49 -13.28 -10.92
CA LYS A 109 28.65 -11.82 -11.00
C LYS A 109 27.43 -11.02 -10.52
N LEU A 110 26.21 -11.58 -10.60
CA LEU A 110 24.99 -10.92 -10.09
C LEU A 110 24.83 -11.05 -8.56
N LYS A 111 25.40 -12.09 -7.93
CA LYS A 111 25.33 -12.27 -6.47
C LYS A 111 26.23 -11.30 -5.72
N ASP A 112 27.32 -10.87 -6.35
CA ASP A 112 28.34 -10.01 -5.75
C ASP A 112 27.95 -8.52 -5.77
N GLU A 113 26.89 -8.14 -6.49
CA GLU A 113 26.38 -6.76 -6.49
C GLU A 113 25.37 -6.51 -5.35
N GLU A 114 24.62 -7.53 -4.92
CA GLU A 114 23.66 -7.41 -3.81
C GLU A 114 24.35 -7.20 -2.45
N THR A 115 25.59 -7.71 -2.27
CA THR A 115 26.39 -7.47 -1.05
C THR A 115 27.07 -6.10 -1.03
N LYS A 116 27.10 -5.36 -2.14
CA LYS A 116 27.70 -4.01 -2.22
C LYS A 116 26.68 -2.88 -2.13
N ALA A 117 25.40 -3.13 -2.40
CA ALA A 117 24.35 -2.12 -2.35
C ALA A 117 23.70 -1.93 -0.96
N GLY A 118 23.88 -2.88 -0.04
CA GLY A 118 23.48 -2.74 1.36
C GLY A 118 24.70 -2.86 2.25
N GLY A 119 25.20 -1.73 2.77
CA GLY A 119 26.35 -1.66 3.68
C GLY A 119 26.09 -2.29 5.06
N GLY A 120 25.77 -3.58 5.09
CA GLY A 120 25.73 -4.41 6.29
C GLY A 120 26.97 -5.28 6.33
N ARG A 121 27.70 -5.25 7.45
CA ARG A 121 28.88 -6.10 7.68
C ARG A 121 28.51 -7.56 7.44
N THR A 122 29.41 -8.28 6.77
CA THR A 122 29.24 -9.71 6.54
C THR A 122 29.43 -10.48 7.85
N TRP A 123 28.67 -11.57 8.05
CA TRP A 123 28.80 -12.45 9.22
C TRP A 123 30.23 -12.99 9.44
N SER A 124 31.00 -13.10 8.35
CA SER A 124 32.43 -13.41 8.36
C SER A 124 33.30 -12.34 9.01
N GLU A 125 32.97 -11.06 8.87
CA GLU A 125 33.70 -9.94 9.51
C GLU A 125 33.43 -9.89 11.02
N ILE A 126 32.19 -10.19 11.43
CA ILE A 126 31.78 -10.23 12.83
C ILE A 126 32.53 -11.36 13.59
N GLN A 127 32.65 -12.54 12.98
CA GLN A 127 33.38 -13.66 13.60
C GLN A 127 34.90 -13.46 13.63
N ALA A 128 35.46 -12.65 12.72
CA ALA A 128 36.88 -12.31 12.74
C ALA A 128 37.22 -11.33 13.87
N GLU A 129 36.36 -10.35 14.14
CA GLU A 129 36.52 -9.40 15.26
C GLU A 129 36.37 -10.08 16.64
N GLU A 130 35.47 -11.05 16.77
CA GLU A 130 35.28 -11.77 18.05
C GLU A 130 36.49 -12.62 18.43
N LYS A 131 37.18 -13.23 17.46
CA LYS A 131 38.38 -14.04 17.72
C LYS A 131 39.59 -13.19 18.13
N GLN A 132 39.69 -11.95 17.65
CA GLN A 132 40.78 -11.04 18.00
C GLN A 132 40.62 -10.38 19.38
N LYS A 133 39.42 -10.41 19.98
CA LYS A 133 39.18 -9.87 21.33
C LYS A 133 39.42 -10.87 22.46
N THR A 134 39.67 -12.14 22.12
CA THR A 134 39.86 -13.23 23.10
C THR A 134 41.33 -13.66 23.26
N GLU A 135 42.27 -12.96 22.64
CA GLU A 135 43.72 -13.05 22.89
C GLU A 135 44.22 -11.74 23.49
#